data_AF-A0A1B0BQW1-F1
#
_entry.id   AF-A0A1B0BQW1-F1
#
_cell.length_a   1.000
_cell.length_b   1.000
_cell.length_c   1.000
_cell.angle_alpha   90.00
_cell.angle_beta   90.00
_cell.angle_gamma   90.00
#
_symmetry.space_group_name_H-M   'P 1'
#
loop_
_entity.id
_entity.type
_entity.pdbx_description
1 polymer ?
#
loop_
_entity_poly.entity_id
_entity_poly.type
_entity_poly.pdbx_seq_one_letter_code
_entity_poly.pdbx_strand_id
1 'polypeptide(L)'
;MCLAVALTAARHSATVCNHVEVLELLKKDNGKGAKVVDYMTRKEFNATGPFTDSIRKMDDPTIKSICAPSLGVHIVLSGFYSPEQLGLLVSSTSDGRVIFFLPWQRHTIAGTTDLPCEVTHNPAPSEDEIQFILSEIKHYLNQDVEVRREDVLSAWSGIRPLVSDPNEDEMQALARNHIVHISASNLITIAGGKCTTYRAMAEHTIDAAVKACDLQPERPESVTTFLKIEGGQGWSPTMYIRLVQDFGLECEVAQHLAKSYGDRAFAVAKMASLTGKRWPVIGNRIHPDFPYIDAEIRYGVREYACNAVDMIARRLRLSFLNVQAAQEALPVVCDIMAEELKWSKDEKQKQINKAREFLALEMGQAVKRIAKDQVNVNLSSEEQQIDDEAQKICSVASSVGTGACFPEEGKPCHYRRLHPLADVCLDHMFLHNGLVNVAGVIKCGIDFRLWKFGFQIFVG
;
A
#
# COMPACT_ATOMS: atom_id res chain seq x y z
N MET A 1 -6.48 5.11 -9.17
CA MET A 1 -6.62 5.97 -10.37
C MET A 1 -5.87 5.40 -11.57
N CYS A 2 -4.54 5.30 -11.55
CA CYS A 2 -3.75 4.85 -12.72
C CYS A 2 -4.22 3.49 -13.29
N LEU A 3 -4.50 2.51 -12.42
CA LEU A 3 -5.07 1.22 -12.83
C LEU A 3 -6.39 1.38 -13.59
N ALA A 4 -7.33 2.15 -13.05
CA ALA A 4 -8.63 2.39 -13.69
C ALA A 4 -8.48 3.09 -15.04
N VAL A 5 -7.53 4.03 -15.20
CA VAL A 5 -7.22 4.65 -16.50
C VAL A 5 -6.70 3.62 -17.49
N ALA A 6 -5.77 2.76 -17.08
CA ALA A 6 -5.21 1.71 -17.93
C ALA A 6 -6.27 0.68 -18.35
N LEU A 7 -7.12 0.23 -17.42
CA LEU A 7 -8.24 -0.67 -17.71
C LEU A 7 -9.25 -0.02 -18.66
N THR A 8 -9.56 1.26 -18.47
CA THR A 8 -10.44 2.02 -19.37
C THR A 8 -9.86 2.08 -20.77
N ALA A 9 -8.55 2.36 -20.91
CA ALA A 9 -7.88 2.34 -22.20
C ALA A 9 -7.97 0.95 -22.87
N ALA A 10 -7.75 -0.13 -22.11
CA ALA A 10 -7.91 -1.49 -22.62
C ALA A 10 -9.34 -1.82 -23.07
N ARG A 11 -10.36 -1.31 -22.37
CA ARG A 11 -11.78 -1.41 -22.80
C ARG A 11 -12.05 -0.66 -24.10
N HIS A 12 -11.30 0.41 -24.36
CA HIS A 12 -11.28 1.14 -25.61
C HIS A 12 -10.21 0.61 -26.60
N SER A 13 -9.90 -0.69 -26.50
CA SER A 13 -9.06 -1.43 -27.45
C SER A 13 -7.57 -1.06 -27.45
N ALA A 14 -7.09 -0.30 -26.47
CA ALA A 14 -5.65 -0.10 -26.30
C ALA A 14 -4.98 -1.39 -25.82
N THR A 15 -3.82 -1.73 -26.39
CA THR A 15 -2.97 -2.79 -25.84
C THR A 15 -2.21 -2.24 -24.63
N VAL A 16 -2.44 -2.84 -23.46
CA VAL A 16 -1.78 -2.48 -22.21
C VAL A 16 -1.01 -3.68 -21.69
N CYS A 17 0.28 -3.47 -21.44
CA CYS A 17 1.16 -4.48 -20.85
C CYS A 17 1.91 -3.88 -19.67
N ASN A 18 1.83 -4.52 -18.50
CA ASN A 18 2.72 -4.26 -17.36
C ASN A 18 3.86 -5.27 -17.33
N HIS A 19 4.93 -4.95 -16.58
CA HIS A 19 6.16 -5.75 -16.53
C HIS A 19 6.86 -5.89 -17.89
N VAL A 20 6.68 -4.92 -18.79
CA VAL A 20 7.37 -4.82 -20.08
C VAL A 20 8.17 -3.52 -20.08
N GLU A 21 9.46 -3.56 -20.44
CA GLU A 21 10.22 -2.32 -20.68
C GLU A 21 10.72 -2.16 -22.09
N VAL A 22 10.95 -0.88 -22.44
CA VAL A 22 11.66 -0.42 -23.63
C VAL A 22 13.18 -0.40 -23.39
N LEU A 23 13.90 -1.25 -24.11
CA LEU A 23 15.37 -1.31 -24.09
C LEU A 23 16.03 -0.41 -25.12
N GLU A 24 15.36 -0.21 -26.26
CA GLU A 24 15.92 0.50 -27.41
C GLU A 24 14.79 1.08 -28.27
N LEU A 25 15.01 2.27 -28.82
CA LEU A 25 14.13 2.86 -29.84
C LEU A 25 14.61 2.46 -31.24
N LEU A 26 13.72 1.87 -32.03
CA LEU A 26 14.00 1.46 -33.39
C LEU A 26 13.70 2.62 -34.35
N LYS A 27 14.75 3.04 -35.07
CA LYS A 27 14.72 4.11 -36.07
C LYS A 27 15.15 3.53 -37.41
N LYS A 28 14.26 2.86 -38.15
CA LYS A 28 14.56 2.40 -39.52
C LYS A 28 13.57 3.00 -40.52
N ASP A 29 14.04 3.14 -41.76
CA ASP A 29 13.40 3.83 -42.90
C ASP A 29 11.92 3.45 -43.11
N ASN A 30 11.02 4.18 -42.42
CA ASN A 30 9.54 4.06 -42.35
C ASN A 30 8.91 3.27 -41.18
N GLY A 31 9.68 2.87 -40.16
CA GLY A 31 9.14 2.26 -38.93
C GLY A 31 9.72 2.91 -37.67
N LYS A 32 8.86 3.59 -36.90
CA LYS A 32 9.14 3.97 -35.51
C LYS A 32 8.69 2.83 -34.60
N GLY A 33 9.59 2.29 -33.78
CA GLY A 33 9.27 1.18 -32.89
C GLY A 33 10.11 1.18 -31.62
N ALA A 34 9.85 0.20 -30.76
CA ALA A 34 10.63 -0.03 -29.56
C ALA A 34 10.95 -1.52 -29.46
N LYS A 35 12.21 -1.82 -29.11
CA LYS A 35 12.57 -3.16 -28.65
C LYS A 35 12.15 -3.26 -27.19
N VAL A 36 11.24 -4.18 -26.91
CA VAL A 36 10.73 -4.40 -25.56
C VAL A 36 11.04 -5.81 -25.06
N VAL A 37 11.06 -5.98 -23.76
CA VAL A 37 11.24 -7.29 -23.13
C VAL A 37 10.23 -7.48 -22.00
N ASP A 38 9.69 -8.70 -21.88
CA ASP A 38 8.75 -9.11 -20.85
C ASP A 38 9.48 -9.68 -19.62
N TYR A 39 9.30 -9.03 -18.48
CA TYR A 39 9.95 -9.38 -17.23
C TYR A 39 9.25 -10.41 -16.39
N MET A 40 8.04 -10.80 -16.77
CA MET A 40 7.45 -12.01 -16.24
C MET A 40 8.22 -13.26 -16.71
N THR A 41 8.97 -13.17 -17.81
CA THR A 41 9.73 -14.29 -18.37
C THR A 41 11.27 -14.16 -18.33
N ARG A 42 11.88 -12.99 -17.99
CA ARG A 42 13.19 -12.79 -17.27
C ARG A 42 13.76 -11.32 -17.33
N LYS A 43 13.99 -10.70 -16.14
CA LYS A 43 14.84 -9.54 -15.63
C LYS A 43 15.46 -8.46 -16.58
N GLU A 44 15.49 -7.11 -16.38
CA GLU A 44 14.97 -6.01 -15.46
C GLU A 44 14.97 -4.64 -16.23
N PHE A 45 14.34 -3.50 -15.87
CA PHE A 45 12.92 -2.98 -15.81
C PHE A 45 12.84 -1.47 -16.27
N ASN A 46 11.72 -0.95 -16.88
CA ASN A 46 11.44 0.51 -17.09
C ASN A 46 9.99 0.93 -17.52
N ALA A 47 9.51 2.08 -17.01
CA ALA A 47 8.58 3.05 -17.63
C ALA A 47 8.62 4.39 -16.84
N THR A 48 9.07 5.50 -17.44
CA THR A 48 10.11 6.27 -16.76
C THR A 48 9.76 7.33 -15.72
N GLY A 49 8.73 8.20 -15.79
CA GLY A 49 8.58 9.25 -14.76
C GLY A 49 9.89 10.00 -14.42
N PRO A 50 10.50 9.87 -13.22
CA PRO A 50 11.83 10.43 -12.92
C PRO A 50 12.96 9.93 -13.83
N PHE A 51 12.79 8.78 -14.47
CA PHE A 51 13.73 8.22 -15.45
C PHE A 51 13.58 8.84 -16.85
N THR A 52 12.81 9.92 -17.05
CA THR A 52 12.47 10.47 -18.39
C THR A 52 13.71 10.66 -19.27
N ASP A 53 14.80 11.14 -18.69
CA ASP A 53 16.06 11.35 -19.41
C ASP A 53 16.71 10.07 -19.94
N SER A 54 16.45 8.90 -19.34
CA SER A 54 16.98 7.63 -19.85
C SER A 54 16.46 7.33 -21.26
N ILE A 55 15.15 7.50 -21.50
CA ILE A 55 14.52 7.26 -22.81
C ILE A 55 14.90 8.37 -23.78
N ARG A 56 14.94 9.63 -23.33
CA ARG A 56 15.38 10.74 -24.20
C ARG A 56 16.82 10.53 -24.70
N LYS A 57 17.73 10.05 -23.84
CA LYS A 57 19.12 9.74 -24.22
C LYS A 57 19.26 8.52 -25.12
N MET A 58 18.27 7.61 -25.16
CA MET A 58 18.19 6.57 -26.19
C MET A 58 17.84 7.16 -27.57
N ASP A 59 17.11 8.28 -27.61
CA ASP A 59 16.82 9.01 -28.85
C ASP A 59 18.03 9.84 -29.31
N ASP A 60 18.58 10.67 -28.42
CA ASP A 60 19.75 11.49 -28.70
C ASP A 60 20.66 11.52 -27.46
N PRO A 61 21.84 10.87 -27.50
CA PRO A 61 22.76 10.82 -26.36
C PRO A 61 23.36 12.18 -25.96
N THR A 62 23.26 13.20 -26.81
CA THR A 62 23.94 14.51 -26.63
C THR A 62 23.10 15.53 -25.86
N ILE A 63 21.81 15.24 -25.63
CA ILE A 63 20.89 16.17 -24.97
C ILE A 63 21.18 16.34 -23.48
N LYS A 64 20.93 17.54 -22.96
CA LYS A 64 20.96 17.82 -21.52
C LYS A 64 19.78 17.14 -20.81
N SER A 65 20.04 16.67 -19.59
CA SER A 65 19.00 16.18 -18.68
C SER A 65 18.04 17.32 -18.33
N ILE A 66 16.73 17.03 -18.33
CA ILE A 66 15.68 17.98 -17.93
C ILE A 66 15.08 17.64 -16.57
N CYS A 67 15.31 16.43 -16.06
CA CYS A 67 14.73 15.98 -14.80
C CYS A 67 15.69 16.29 -13.64
N ALA A 68 15.16 16.98 -12.63
CA ALA A 68 15.78 17.18 -11.32
C ALA A 68 15.00 16.35 -10.29
N PRO A 69 15.34 15.07 -10.11
CA PRO A 69 14.65 14.19 -9.16
C PRO A 69 14.75 14.67 -7.71
N SER A 70 13.64 14.57 -6.99
CA SER A 70 13.57 14.84 -5.55
C SER A 70 12.82 13.73 -4.82
N LEU A 71 13.39 13.22 -3.73
CA LEU A 71 12.81 12.20 -2.88
C LEU A 71 11.84 12.84 -1.88
N GLY A 72 10.67 12.26 -1.74
CA GLY A 72 9.73 12.61 -0.67
C GLY A 72 9.24 11.39 0.09
N VAL A 73 9.35 11.47 1.41
CA VAL A 73 8.90 10.45 2.36
C VAL A 73 7.51 10.79 2.89
N HIS A 74 6.72 9.76 3.17
CA HIS A 74 5.53 9.82 4.01
C HIS A 74 5.59 8.72 5.07
N ILE A 75 4.98 9.00 6.22
CA ILE A 75 4.73 8.00 7.27
C ILE A 75 3.23 7.81 7.44
N VAL A 76 2.86 6.63 7.92
CA VAL A 76 1.48 6.33 8.32
C VAL A 76 1.44 6.02 9.81
N LEU A 77 0.49 6.64 10.49
CA LEU A 77 0.20 6.54 11.91
C LEU A 77 -1.23 6.03 12.10
N SER A 78 -1.58 5.66 13.33
CA SER A 78 -2.95 5.30 13.69
C SER A 78 -3.96 6.41 13.39
N GLY A 79 -5.22 6.03 13.15
CA GLY A 79 -6.29 6.96 12.80
C GLY A 79 -6.59 8.02 13.86
N PHE A 80 -6.35 7.73 15.14
CA PHE A 80 -6.61 8.68 16.23
C PHE A 80 -5.72 9.93 16.21
N TYR A 81 -4.65 9.95 15.40
CA TYR A 81 -3.80 11.12 15.24
C TYR A 81 -4.43 12.23 14.38
N SER A 82 -5.45 11.93 13.57
CA SER A 82 -6.17 12.95 12.78
C SER A 82 -7.68 12.74 12.79
N PRO A 83 -8.50 13.82 12.80
CA PRO A 83 -9.94 13.68 12.65
C PRO A 83 -10.30 13.15 11.25
N GLU A 84 -11.28 12.25 11.15
CA GLU A 84 -11.62 11.56 9.89
C GLU A 84 -12.00 12.48 8.71
N GLN A 85 -12.48 13.70 9.00
CA GLN A 85 -13.00 14.65 8.01
C GLN A 85 -12.14 15.91 7.86
N LEU A 86 -10.98 15.97 8.53
CA LEU A 86 -10.14 17.16 8.55
C LEU A 86 -8.70 16.81 8.17
N GLY A 87 -8.20 17.45 7.12
CA GLY A 87 -6.79 17.45 6.78
C GLY A 87 -6.12 18.76 7.21
N LEU A 88 -4.87 18.67 7.68
CA LEU A 88 -4.06 19.83 8.04
C LEU A 88 -2.93 20.01 7.02
N LEU A 89 -2.65 21.26 6.69
CA LEU A 89 -1.48 21.70 5.94
C LEU A 89 -0.61 22.53 6.88
N VAL A 90 0.54 21.98 7.22
CA VAL A 90 1.57 22.60 8.06
C VAL A 90 2.57 23.27 7.13
N SER A 91 2.50 24.60 7.01
CA SER A 91 3.39 25.40 6.15
C SER A 91 4.53 26.09 6.91
N SER A 92 4.54 26.00 8.24
CA SER A 92 5.53 26.62 9.12
C SER A 92 6.34 25.55 9.84
N THR A 93 7.04 24.71 9.08
CA THR A 93 7.99 23.74 9.66
C THR A 93 9.31 24.43 10.03
N SER A 94 10.14 23.75 10.82
CA SER A 94 11.46 24.25 11.26
C SER A 94 12.41 24.65 10.11
N ASP A 95 12.21 24.10 8.91
CA ASP A 95 13.05 24.31 7.73
C ASP A 95 12.30 24.86 6.50
N GLY A 96 11.04 25.27 6.66
CA GLY A 96 10.23 25.87 5.60
C GLY A 96 9.61 24.89 4.60
N ARG A 97 9.78 23.58 4.77
CA ARG A 97 9.03 22.56 4.02
C ARG A 97 7.55 22.54 4.42
N VAL A 98 6.72 21.82 3.65
CA VAL A 98 5.28 21.70 3.91
C VAL A 98 4.95 20.25 4.25
N ILE A 99 4.29 20.05 5.39
CA ILE A 99 3.76 18.75 5.81
C ILE A 99 2.24 18.77 5.74
N PHE A 100 1.69 17.87 4.95
CA PHE A 100 0.31 17.42 5.02
C PHE A 100 0.16 16.37 6.12
N PHE A 101 -0.94 16.50 6.85
CA PHE A 101 -1.34 15.57 7.88
C PHE A 101 -2.81 15.26 7.68
N LEU A 102 -3.09 14.10 7.07
CA LEU A 102 -4.39 13.81 6.47
C LEU A 102 -4.95 12.47 6.95
N PRO A 103 -6.28 12.37 7.17
CA PRO A 103 -6.93 11.09 7.36
C PRO A 103 -6.88 10.29 6.06
N TRP A 104 -6.49 9.02 6.14
CA TRP A 104 -6.37 8.12 4.99
C TRP A 104 -6.67 6.68 5.39
N GLN A 105 -7.75 6.10 4.86
CA GLN A 105 -8.09 4.68 5.05
C GLN A 105 -8.13 4.25 6.54
N ARG A 106 -8.75 5.06 7.42
CA ARG A 106 -8.80 4.91 8.89
C ARG A 106 -7.44 5.04 9.61
N HIS A 107 -6.44 5.52 8.89
CA HIS A 107 -5.12 5.84 9.40
C HIS A 107 -4.86 7.33 9.19
N THR A 108 -3.70 7.80 9.62
CA THR A 108 -3.24 9.16 9.38
C THR A 108 -1.98 9.11 8.55
N ILE A 109 -1.97 9.77 7.39
CA ILE A 109 -0.76 9.95 6.58
C ILE A 109 -0.13 11.31 6.89
N ALA A 110 1.17 11.31 7.18
CA ALA A 110 1.95 12.51 7.43
C ALA A 110 3.13 12.59 6.45
N GLY A 111 3.33 13.75 5.85
CA GLY A 111 4.43 14.00 4.93
C GLY A 111 4.22 15.30 4.16
N THR A 112 5.21 15.86 3.51
CA THR A 112 6.31 15.11 2.91
C THR A 112 7.61 15.88 3.01
N THR A 113 8.71 15.15 2.91
CA THR A 113 10.03 15.71 2.71
C THR A 113 10.28 16.01 1.24
N ASP A 114 11.32 16.78 0.96
CA ASP A 114 11.79 17.10 -0.39
C ASP A 114 13.32 17.21 -0.31
N LEU A 115 14.02 16.17 -0.76
CA LEU A 115 15.49 16.12 -0.79
C LEU A 115 15.97 15.71 -2.18
N PRO A 116 16.96 16.41 -2.78
CA PRO A 116 17.57 15.97 -4.02
C PRO A 116 18.06 14.52 -3.91
N CYS A 117 17.81 13.71 -4.93
CA CYS A 117 18.19 12.30 -4.92
C CYS A 117 18.62 11.80 -6.29
N GLU A 118 19.34 10.69 -6.33
CA GLU A 118 19.52 9.95 -7.58
C GLU A 118 18.25 9.18 -7.94
N VAL A 119 18.01 8.98 -9.23
CA VAL A 119 16.85 8.19 -9.68
C VAL A 119 17.10 6.72 -9.39
N THR A 120 16.18 6.07 -8.67
CA THR A 120 16.23 4.63 -8.37
C THR A 120 14.84 4.00 -8.52
N HIS A 121 14.81 2.70 -8.84
CA HIS A 121 13.57 1.94 -8.93
C HIS A 121 13.02 1.55 -7.56
N ASN A 122 13.87 1.60 -6.53
CA ASN A 122 13.56 1.14 -5.18
C ASN A 122 13.87 2.28 -4.19
N PRO A 123 13.16 3.42 -4.26
CA PRO A 123 13.35 4.48 -3.29
C PRO A 123 12.94 3.98 -1.90
N ALA A 124 13.79 4.24 -0.91
CA ALA A 124 13.57 3.86 0.48
C ALA A 124 13.49 5.12 1.36
N PRO A 125 12.67 5.12 2.43
CA PRO A 125 12.66 6.21 3.40
C PRO A 125 13.91 6.13 4.30
N SER A 126 14.46 7.28 4.66
CA SER A 126 15.52 7.38 5.68
C SER A 126 14.95 7.59 7.08
N GLU A 127 15.70 7.21 8.13
CA GLU A 127 15.28 7.45 9.52
C GLU A 127 15.25 8.94 9.84
N ASP A 128 16.19 9.72 9.32
CA ASP A 128 16.24 11.18 9.52
C ASP A 128 14.98 11.87 8.99
N GLU A 129 14.47 11.45 7.83
CA GLU A 129 13.22 11.99 7.27
C GLU A 129 11.98 11.56 8.08
N ILE A 130 11.98 10.35 8.63
CA ILE A 130 10.91 9.88 9.52
C ILE A 130 10.89 10.71 10.80
N GLN A 131 12.06 10.89 11.44
CA GLN A 131 12.20 11.68 12.66
C GLN A 131 11.84 13.15 12.44
N PHE A 132 12.23 13.71 11.29
CA PHE A 132 11.80 15.06 10.90
C PHE A 132 10.27 15.18 10.86
N ILE A 133 9.57 14.26 10.19
CA ILE A 133 8.10 14.32 10.12
C ILE A 133 7.50 14.22 11.53
N LEU A 134 8.02 13.31 12.38
CA LEU A 134 7.57 13.13 13.75
C LEU A 134 7.79 14.38 14.62
N SER A 135 8.95 15.04 14.50
CA SER A 135 9.25 16.27 15.25
C SER A 135 8.34 17.40 14.85
N GLU A 136 8.05 17.54 13.56
CA GLU A 136 7.17 18.61 13.07
C GLU A 136 5.72 18.40 13.48
N ILE A 137 5.15 17.19 13.34
CA ILE A 137 3.75 16.95 13.69
C ILE A 137 3.51 17.05 15.20
N LYS A 138 4.52 16.74 16.04
CA LYS A 138 4.42 16.84 17.50
C LYS A 138 3.97 18.23 17.96
N HIS A 139 4.34 19.28 17.25
CA HIS A 139 3.97 20.66 17.58
C HIS A 139 2.48 20.98 17.37
N TYR A 140 1.76 20.13 16.64
CA TYR A 140 0.34 20.31 16.30
C TYR A 140 -0.58 19.35 17.07
N LEU A 141 -0.01 18.46 17.88
CA LEU A 141 -0.76 17.56 18.74
C LEU A 141 -1.07 18.22 20.09
N ASN A 142 -2.11 17.72 20.75
CA ASN A 142 -2.42 18.15 22.11
C ASN A 142 -1.32 17.74 23.08
N GLN A 143 -1.16 18.46 24.19
CA GLN A 143 -0.07 18.26 25.14
C GLN A 143 -0.07 16.89 25.83
N ASP A 144 -1.22 16.23 25.88
CA ASP A 144 -1.42 14.88 26.41
C ASP A 144 -1.17 13.77 25.37
N VAL A 145 -0.93 14.12 24.11
CA VAL A 145 -0.67 13.18 23.02
C VAL A 145 0.81 13.23 22.65
N GLU A 146 1.53 12.16 22.97
CA GLU A 146 2.89 11.96 22.49
C GLU A 146 2.90 11.08 21.23
N VAL A 147 3.60 11.54 20.20
CA VAL A 147 3.89 10.74 19.01
C VAL A 147 5.31 10.19 19.11
N ARG A 148 5.44 8.88 18.93
CA ARG A 148 6.70 8.17 19.05
C ARG A 148 7.04 7.47 17.74
N ARG A 149 8.30 7.10 17.60
CA ARG A 149 8.78 6.34 16.44
C ARG A 149 8.05 5.00 16.26
N GLU A 150 7.62 4.39 17.37
CA GLU A 150 6.93 3.10 17.42
C GLU A 150 5.54 3.15 16.74
N ASP A 151 4.91 4.32 16.81
CA ASP A 151 3.56 4.58 16.32
C ASP A 151 3.51 4.64 14.79
N VAL A 152 4.68 4.69 14.13
CA VAL A 152 4.82 4.58 12.67
C VAL A 152 4.53 3.15 12.23
N LEU A 153 3.43 2.98 11.51
CA LEU A 153 2.94 1.71 10.99
C LEU A 153 3.60 1.33 9.66
N SER A 154 3.96 2.33 8.86
CA SER A 154 4.77 2.18 7.65
C SER A 154 5.37 3.53 7.26
N ALA A 155 6.50 3.50 6.56
CA ALA A 155 7.11 4.67 5.95
C ALA A 155 7.48 4.33 4.52
N TRP A 156 7.30 5.25 3.58
CA TRP A 156 7.61 4.98 2.17
C TRP A 156 8.00 6.27 1.47
N SER A 157 8.75 6.13 0.39
CA SER A 157 9.20 7.27 -0.39
C SER A 157 8.82 7.15 -1.86
N GLY A 158 8.78 8.30 -2.53
CA GLY A 158 8.59 8.41 -3.97
C GLY A 158 9.47 9.51 -4.53
N ILE A 159 9.83 9.37 -5.81
CA ILE A 159 10.67 10.35 -6.51
C ILE A 159 9.77 11.25 -7.36
N ARG A 160 9.90 12.56 -7.15
CA ARG A 160 9.24 13.60 -7.93
C ARG A 160 10.07 13.93 -9.15
N PRO A 161 9.51 13.85 -10.37
CA PRO A 161 10.20 14.30 -11.58
C PRO A 161 10.04 15.82 -11.74
N LEU A 162 10.80 16.63 -10.98
CA LEU A 162 10.82 18.07 -11.23
C LEU A 162 11.53 18.32 -12.56
N VAL A 163 11.06 19.29 -13.33
CA VAL A 163 11.60 19.55 -14.67
C VAL A 163 12.10 20.98 -14.83
N SER A 164 13.21 21.13 -15.53
CA SER A 164 13.67 22.39 -16.10
C SER A 164 13.28 22.46 -17.59
N ASP A 165 12.82 23.62 -18.05
CA ASP A 165 12.57 23.82 -19.48
C ASP A 165 13.91 24.05 -20.20
N PRO A 166 14.30 23.21 -21.17
CA PRO A 166 15.54 23.39 -21.91
C PRO A 166 15.52 24.61 -22.86
N ASN A 167 14.36 25.26 -23.07
CA ASN A 167 14.20 26.41 -23.95
C ASN A 167 14.17 27.76 -23.22
N GLU A 168 14.24 27.78 -21.88
CA GLU A 168 14.32 29.01 -21.08
C GLU A 168 15.71 29.16 -20.41
N ASP A 169 16.17 30.40 -20.20
CA ASP A 169 17.42 30.67 -19.50
C ASP A 169 17.38 30.09 -18.07
N GLU A 170 18.51 29.55 -17.60
CA GLU A 170 18.72 28.76 -16.35
C GLU A 170 18.21 29.40 -15.03
N MET A 171 17.68 30.62 -15.07
CA MET A 171 17.27 31.40 -13.91
C MET A 171 15.76 31.37 -13.58
N GLN A 172 14.91 30.69 -14.36
CA GLN A 172 13.51 30.47 -13.94
C GLN A 172 13.33 29.11 -13.27
N ALA A 173 12.82 29.19 -12.04
CA ALA A 173 12.66 28.11 -11.08
C ALA A 173 12.05 26.84 -11.68
N LEU A 174 12.58 25.67 -11.29
CA LEU A 174 12.00 24.33 -11.46
C LEU A 174 10.48 24.40 -11.55
N ALA A 175 9.95 24.36 -12.77
CA ALA A 175 8.54 24.60 -12.98
C ALA A 175 7.77 23.38 -12.49
N ARG A 176 6.79 23.57 -11.60
CA ARG A 176 5.84 22.51 -11.18
C ARG A 176 4.78 22.19 -12.26
N ASN A 177 5.00 22.65 -13.49
CA ASN A 177 4.16 22.40 -14.66
C ASN A 177 4.69 21.19 -15.44
N HIS A 178 3.91 20.73 -16.42
CA HIS A 178 4.38 19.73 -17.38
C HIS A 178 4.97 20.40 -18.62
N ILE A 179 5.93 19.74 -19.25
CA ILE A 179 6.44 20.10 -20.56
C ILE A 179 6.12 19.00 -21.56
N VAL A 180 5.86 19.39 -22.80
CA VAL A 180 5.71 18.49 -23.95
C VAL A 180 6.79 18.86 -24.96
N HIS A 181 7.78 17.99 -25.11
CA HIS A 181 8.90 18.18 -26.02
C HIS A 181 8.82 17.21 -27.19
N ILE A 182 8.99 17.71 -28.41
CA ILE A 182 9.01 16.92 -29.64
C ILE A 182 10.45 16.96 -30.17
N SER A 183 11.11 15.80 -30.25
CA SER A 183 12.47 15.73 -30.80
C SER A 183 12.48 15.80 -32.33
N ALA A 184 13.65 15.97 -32.93
CA ALA A 184 13.83 15.92 -34.39
C ALA A 184 13.42 14.57 -35.01
N SER A 185 13.43 13.48 -34.23
CA SER A 185 12.94 12.16 -34.65
C SER A 185 11.42 12.01 -34.50
N ASN A 186 10.72 13.09 -34.11
CA ASN A 186 9.31 13.11 -33.73
C ASN A 186 9.02 12.17 -32.55
N LEU A 187 9.95 12.05 -31.59
CA LEU A 187 9.67 11.45 -30.28
C LEU A 187 8.95 12.49 -29.41
N ILE A 188 7.73 12.17 -28.99
CA ILE A 188 6.96 13.00 -28.07
C ILE A 188 7.30 12.61 -26.63
N THR A 189 7.84 13.57 -25.87
CA THR A 189 8.18 13.42 -24.47
C THR A 189 7.27 14.30 -23.62
N ILE A 190 6.58 13.71 -22.66
CA ILE A 190 5.91 14.43 -21.56
C ILE A 190 6.76 14.30 -20.30
N ALA A 191 7.06 15.41 -19.64
CA ALA A 191 7.84 15.42 -18.41
C ALA A 191 7.24 16.39 -17.39
N GLY A 192 7.42 16.10 -16.10
CA GLY A 192 6.88 16.90 -15.00
C GLY A 192 5.37 16.77 -14.81
N GLY A 193 4.75 17.83 -14.30
CA GLY A 193 3.32 17.90 -14.01
C GLY A 193 2.88 17.20 -12.71
N LYS A 194 1.56 17.18 -12.49
CA LYS A 194 0.94 16.68 -11.25
C LYS A 194 -0.11 15.62 -11.56
N CYS A 195 -0.31 14.71 -10.61
CA CYS A 195 -1.40 13.74 -10.65
C CYS A 195 -2.78 14.44 -10.79
N THR A 196 -2.96 15.63 -10.22
CA THR A 196 -4.20 16.41 -10.35
C THR A 196 -4.47 16.94 -11.77
N THR A 197 -3.42 17.15 -12.57
CA THR A 197 -3.53 17.70 -13.93
C THR A 197 -3.38 16.64 -15.02
N TYR A 198 -3.27 15.35 -14.66
CA TYR A 198 -2.93 14.26 -15.57
C TYR A 198 -3.80 14.21 -16.84
N ARG A 199 -5.11 14.49 -16.73
CA ARG A 199 -6.04 14.46 -17.87
C ARG A 199 -5.72 15.55 -18.89
N ALA A 200 -5.55 16.79 -18.41
CA ALA A 200 -5.20 17.93 -19.26
C ALA A 200 -3.78 17.79 -19.85
N MET A 201 -2.86 17.20 -19.08
CA MET A 201 -1.52 16.85 -19.56
C MET A 201 -1.58 15.83 -20.70
N ALA A 202 -2.40 14.78 -20.56
CA ALA A 202 -2.60 13.78 -21.59
C ALA A 202 -3.23 14.38 -22.85
N GLU A 203 -4.25 15.22 -22.70
CA GLU A 203 -4.88 15.96 -23.82
C GLU A 203 -3.84 16.79 -24.59
N HIS A 204 -3.08 17.64 -23.90
CA HIS A 204 -2.01 18.43 -24.52
C HIS A 204 -0.97 17.57 -25.24
N THR A 205 -0.61 16.42 -24.67
CA THR A 205 0.38 15.50 -25.24
C THR A 205 -0.14 14.82 -26.50
N ILE A 206 -1.41 14.40 -26.50
CA ILE A 206 -2.04 13.77 -27.67
C ILE A 206 -2.22 14.78 -28.80
N ASP A 207 -2.64 16.01 -28.51
CA ASP A 207 -2.76 17.07 -29.52
C ASP A 207 -1.41 17.37 -30.19
N ALA A 208 -0.35 17.44 -29.39
CA ALA A 208 1.02 17.58 -29.89
C ALA A 208 1.44 16.39 -30.77
N ALA A 209 1.09 15.16 -30.37
CA ALA A 209 1.39 13.95 -31.15
C ALA A 209 0.61 13.90 -32.47
N VAL A 210 -0.67 14.27 -32.47
CA VAL A 210 -1.52 14.35 -33.67
C VAL A 210 -0.88 15.31 -34.68
N LYS A 211 -0.48 16.50 -34.23
CA LYS A 211 0.16 17.51 -35.08
C LYS A 211 1.55 17.08 -35.57
N ALA A 212 2.39 16.53 -34.70
CA ALA A 212 3.78 16.18 -35.03
C ALA A 212 3.90 14.96 -35.95
N CYS A 213 2.96 14.01 -35.84
CA CYS A 213 2.99 12.76 -36.59
C CYS A 213 1.92 12.68 -37.70
N ASP A 214 1.21 13.78 -38.00
CA ASP A 214 0.13 13.87 -38.99
C ASP A 214 -0.92 12.74 -38.83
N LEU A 215 -1.29 12.46 -37.58
CA LEU A 215 -2.25 11.40 -37.25
C LEU A 215 -3.67 11.87 -37.57
N GLN A 216 -4.52 10.93 -37.99
CA GLN A 216 -5.92 11.20 -38.30
C GLN A 216 -6.80 10.61 -37.18
N PRO A 217 -7.12 11.38 -36.12
CA PRO A 217 -7.97 10.87 -35.04
C PRO A 217 -9.40 10.69 -35.53
N GLU A 218 -10.10 9.67 -35.00
CA GLU A 218 -11.52 9.45 -35.31
C GLU A 218 -12.44 10.61 -34.89
N ARG A 219 -11.98 11.43 -33.93
CA ARG A 219 -12.70 12.59 -33.40
C ARG A 219 -11.78 13.80 -33.39
N PRO A 220 -12.28 14.99 -33.72
CA PRO A 220 -11.47 16.21 -33.76
C PRO A 220 -11.11 16.74 -32.37
N GLU A 221 -11.88 16.38 -31.33
CA GLU A 221 -11.70 16.87 -29.95
C GLU A 221 -11.63 15.72 -28.94
N SER A 222 -10.93 15.97 -27.84
CA SER A 222 -10.81 15.03 -26.72
C SER A 222 -12.16 14.84 -26.01
N VAL A 223 -12.57 13.59 -25.86
CA VAL A 223 -13.81 13.24 -25.12
C VAL A 223 -13.55 12.86 -23.66
N THR A 224 -12.30 13.00 -23.20
CA THR A 224 -11.87 12.53 -21.87
C THR A 224 -12.47 13.31 -20.71
N THR A 225 -12.94 14.55 -20.92
CA THR A 225 -13.51 15.40 -19.87
C THR A 225 -14.75 14.78 -19.20
N PHE A 226 -15.58 14.09 -19.98
CA PHE A 226 -16.82 13.46 -19.49
C PHE A 226 -16.75 11.93 -19.51
N LEU A 227 -15.59 11.36 -19.88
CA LEU A 227 -15.38 9.93 -19.88
C LEU A 227 -15.20 9.43 -18.45
N LYS A 228 -16.14 8.60 -17.99
CA LYS A 228 -15.99 7.89 -16.72
C LYS A 228 -15.01 6.74 -16.90
N ILE A 229 -14.04 6.64 -16.00
CA ILE A 229 -13.11 5.51 -15.94
C ILE A 229 -13.77 4.27 -15.30
N GLU A 230 -13.16 3.10 -15.51
CA GLU A 230 -13.55 1.82 -14.90
C GLU A 230 -13.84 1.98 -13.39
N GLY A 231 -14.95 1.42 -12.91
CA GLY A 231 -15.42 1.59 -11.53
C GLY A 231 -16.30 2.82 -11.30
N GLY A 232 -16.22 3.85 -12.15
CA GLY A 232 -16.91 5.12 -11.95
C GLY A 232 -18.38 5.15 -12.37
N GLN A 233 -18.84 4.17 -13.14
CA GLN A 233 -20.23 4.13 -13.59
C GLN A 233 -21.15 3.73 -12.44
N GLY A 234 -22.35 4.32 -12.32
CA GLY A 234 -23.36 3.88 -11.33
C GLY A 234 -22.96 3.98 -9.85
N TRP A 235 -21.82 4.59 -9.51
CA TRP A 235 -21.39 4.76 -8.12
C TRP A 235 -22.37 5.62 -7.32
N SER A 236 -22.62 5.23 -6.07
CA SER A 236 -23.34 6.05 -5.10
C SER A 236 -22.81 5.84 -3.69
N PRO A 237 -22.93 6.82 -2.78
CA PRO A 237 -22.49 6.68 -1.39
C PRO A 237 -23.19 5.53 -0.64
N THR A 238 -24.40 5.15 -1.07
CA THR A 238 -25.21 4.09 -0.46
C THR A 238 -25.07 2.73 -1.15
N MET A 239 -24.22 2.61 -2.17
CA MET A 239 -24.00 1.36 -2.92
C MET A 239 -23.62 0.18 -2.01
N TYR A 240 -22.87 0.44 -0.93
CA TYR A 240 -22.45 -0.59 0.01
C TYR A 240 -23.64 -1.32 0.67
N ILE A 241 -24.80 -0.67 0.81
CA ILE A 241 -25.99 -1.29 1.41
C ILE A 241 -26.43 -2.50 0.59
N ARG A 242 -26.39 -2.41 -0.74
CA ARG A 242 -26.70 -3.54 -1.63
C ARG A 242 -25.66 -4.64 -1.54
N LEU A 243 -24.39 -4.31 -1.39
CA LEU A 243 -23.34 -5.32 -1.17
C LEU A 243 -23.59 -6.10 0.14
N VAL A 244 -24.04 -5.43 1.20
CA VAL A 244 -24.43 -6.10 2.45
C VAL A 244 -25.68 -6.96 2.25
N GLN A 245 -26.74 -6.42 1.64
CA GLN A 245 -28.03 -7.09 1.49
C GLN A 245 -28.00 -8.27 0.51
N ASP A 246 -27.35 -8.10 -0.64
CA ASP A 246 -27.38 -9.07 -1.73
C ASP A 246 -26.36 -10.20 -1.53
N PHE A 247 -25.24 -9.92 -0.84
CA PHE A 247 -24.12 -10.85 -0.69
C PHE A 247 -23.85 -11.29 0.75
N GLY A 248 -24.42 -10.61 1.75
CA GLY A 248 -24.12 -10.89 3.15
C GLY A 248 -22.70 -10.51 3.57
N LEU A 249 -22.12 -9.48 2.95
CA LEU A 249 -20.82 -8.91 3.32
C LEU A 249 -20.91 -8.13 4.62
N GLU A 250 -19.82 -8.11 5.38
CA GLU A 250 -19.67 -7.22 6.53
C GLU A 250 -19.73 -5.75 6.07
N CYS A 251 -20.35 -4.88 6.88
CA CYS A 251 -20.58 -3.47 6.51
C CYS A 251 -19.29 -2.73 6.15
N GLU A 252 -18.23 -2.91 6.95
CA GLU A 252 -16.92 -2.28 6.70
C GLU A 252 -16.30 -2.72 5.38
N VAL A 253 -16.33 -4.03 5.10
CA VAL A 253 -15.85 -4.61 3.83
C VAL A 253 -16.66 -4.09 2.66
N ALA A 254 -18.00 -4.05 2.78
CA ALA A 254 -18.87 -3.54 1.73
C ALA A 254 -18.58 -2.05 1.42
N GLN A 255 -18.36 -1.23 2.45
CA GLN A 255 -17.98 0.17 2.29
C GLN A 255 -16.62 0.32 1.60
N HIS A 256 -15.64 -0.48 2.01
CA HIS A 256 -14.33 -0.53 1.37
C HIS A 256 -14.44 -0.89 -0.12
N LEU A 257 -15.14 -1.98 -0.44
CA LEU A 257 -15.29 -2.41 -1.83
C LEU A 257 -15.99 -1.35 -2.69
N ALA A 258 -17.07 -0.74 -2.19
CA ALA A 258 -17.78 0.31 -2.89
C ALA A 258 -16.91 1.57 -3.13
N LYS A 259 -16.04 1.93 -2.18
CA LYS A 259 -15.10 3.06 -2.33
C LYS A 259 -13.93 2.74 -3.26
N SER A 260 -13.45 1.51 -3.25
CA SER A 260 -12.23 1.10 -3.96
C SER A 260 -12.48 0.67 -5.42
N TYR A 261 -13.57 -0.05 -5.66
CA TYR A 261 -13.91 -0.64 -6.97
C TYR A 261 -15.13 -0.02 -7.64
N GLY A 262 -15.89 0.81 -6.92
CA GLY A 262 -17.12 1.41 -7.41
C GLY A 262 -18.11 0.37 -7.93
N ASP A 263 -18.64 0.52 -9.14
CA ASP A 263 -19.57 -0.49 -9.69
C ASP A 263 -18.97 -1.87 -9.90
N ARG A 264 -17.64 -1.99 -9.95
CA ARG A 264 -16.96 -3.29 -10.02
C ARG A 264 -17.03 -4.04 -8.69
N ALA A 265 -17.39 -3.39 -7.59
CA ALA A 265 -17.51 -4.03 -6.27
C ALA A 265 -18.44 -5.25 -6.26
N PHE A 266 -19.51 -5.23 -7.07
CA PHE A 266 -20.41 -6.37 -7.23
C PHE A 266 -19.75 -7.56 -7.92
N ALA A 267 -18.87 -7.30 -8.90
CA ALA A 267 -18.10 -8.36 -9.54
C ALA A 267 -17.08 -8.94 -8.56
N VAL A 268 -16.42 -8.11 -7.75
CA VAL A 268 -15.54 -8.56 -6.68
C VAL A 268 -16.30 -9.43 -5.67
N ALA A 269 -17.44 -8.95 -5.15
CA ALA A 269 -18.24 -9.67 -4.15
C ALA A 269 -18.66 -11.08 -4.63
N LYS A 270 -18.98 -11.25 -5.92
CA LYS A 270 -19.31 -12.57 -6.51
C LYS A 270 -18.17 -13.59 -6.44
N MET A 271 -16.92 -13.15 -6.26
CA MET A 271 -15.73 -14.00 -6.19
C MET A 271 -15.31 -14.32 -4.75
N ALA A 272 -16.04 -13.80 -3.77
CA ALA A 272 -15.74 -14.03 -2.37
C ALA A 272 -16.13 -15.44 -1.94
N SER A 273 -15.25 -16.10 -1.21
CA SER A 273 -15.55 -17.42 -0.64
C SER A 273 -16.54 -17.29 0.52
N LEU A 274 -17.30 -18.37 0.75
CA LEU A 274 -18.09 -18.51 1.98
C LEU A 274 -17.17 -18.49 3.20
N THR A 275 -17.63 -17.87 4.28
CA THR A 275 -16.88 -17.83 5.56
C THR A 275 -17.18 -19.03 6.46
N GLY A 276 -18.28 -19.75 6.18
CA GLY A 276 -18.84 -20.77 7.07
C GLY A 276 -19.51 -20.22 8.33
N LYS A 277 -19.62 -18.89 8.47
CA LYS A 277 -20.28 -18.22 9.60
C LYS A 277 -21.71 -17.85 9.25
N ARG A 278 -22.55 -17.64 10.27
CA ARG A 278 -23.88 -17.04 10.08
C ARG A 278 -23.78 -15.61 9.53
N TRP A 279 -22.75 -14.88 9.97
CA TRP A 279 -22.42 -13.54 9.52
C TRP A 279 -20.94 -13.25 9.75
N PRO A 280 -20.25 -12.53 8.84
CA PRO A 280 -20.65 -12.29 7.44
C PRO A 280 -20.74 -13.62 6.67
N VAL A 281 -21.58 -13.68 5.63
CA VAL A 281 -21.83 -14.92 4.86
C VAL A 281 -20.65 -15.23 3.93
N ILE A 282 -20.11 -14.21 3.27
CA ILE A 282 -18.99 -14.31 2.34
C ILE A 282 -17.91 -13.28 2.66
N GLY A 283 -16.71 -13.49 2.10
CA GLY A 283 -15.58 -12.57 2.22
C GLY A 283 -14.73 -12.89 3.44
N ASN A 284 -13.72 -13.74 3.24
CA ASN A 284 -12.75 -14.02 4.29
C ASN A 284 -11.72 -12.89 4.31
N ARG A 285 -11.66 -12.15 5.43
CA ARG A 285 -10.65 -11.11 5.63
C ARG A 285 -9.25 -11.72 5.53
N ILE A 286 -8.36 -11.05 4.82
CA ILE A 286 -6.95 -11.42 4.68
C ILE A 286 -6.17 -11.12 5.96
N HIS A 287 -6.54 -10.03 6.63
CA HIS A 287 -6.03 -9.63 7.93
C HIS A 287 -7.21 -9.15 8.77
N PRO A 288 -7.34 -9.54 10.06
CA PRO A 288 -8.51 -9.21 10.88
C PRO A 288 -8.79 -7.70 10.92
N ASP A 289 -7.75 -6.88 11.09
CA ASP A 289 -7.90 -5.42 11.28
C ASP A 289 -8.20 -4.63 10.00
N PHE A 290 -8.13 -5.26 8.83
CA PHE A 290 -8.29 -4.58 7.55
C PHE A 290 -9.47 -5.15 6.74
N PRO A 291 -10.19 -4.31 5.97
CA PRO A 291 -11.38 -4.74 5.25
C PRO A 291 -11.06 -5.48 3.95
N TYR A 292 -9.83 -5.97 3.78
CA TYR A 292 -9.39 -6.65 2.57
C TYR A 292 -9.82 -8.11 2.59
N ILE A 293 -10.44 -8.60 1.52
CA ILE A 293 -10.93 -9.99 1.43
C ILE A 293 -10.26 -10.80 0.32
N ASP A 294 -10.38 -12.12 0.42
CA ASP A 294 -9.92 -13.10 -0.57
C ASP A 294 -10.35 -12.82 -2.01
N ALA A 295 -11.57 -12.31 -2.18
CA ALA A 295 -12.10 -11.92 -3.49
C ALA A 295 -11.27 -10.87 -4.22
N GLU A 296 -10.70 -9.90 -3.48
CA GLU A 296 -9.91 -8.82 -4.07
C GLU A 296 -8.61 -9.33 -4.67
N ILE A 297 -8.05 -10.41 -4.13
CA ILE A 297 -6.83 -11.02 -4.68
C ILE A 297 -7.15 -11.67 -6.03
N ARG A 298 -8.23 -12.48 -6.08
CA ARG A 298 -8.67 -13.12 -7.34
C ARG A 298 -9.03 -12.08 -8.38
N TYR A 299 -9.70 -11.01 -7.97
CA TYR A 299 -10.06 -9.91 -8.87
C TYR A 299 -8.83 -9.13 -9.33
N GLY A 300 -7.90 -8.82 -8.43
CA GLY A 300 -6.68 -8.09 -8.76
C GLY A 300 -5.78 -8.84 -9.75
N VAL A 301 -5.75 -10.18 -9.71
CA VAL A 301 -5.08 -11.01 -10.73
C VAL A 301 -5.71 -10.80 -12.11
N ARG A 302 -7.05 -10.73 -12.19
CA ARG A 302 -7.78 -10.40 -13.44
C ARG A 302 -7.55 -8.96 -13.89
N GLU A 303 -7.16 -8.07 -12.97
CA GLU A 303 -6.72 -6.70 -13.24
C GLU A 303 -5.18 -6.60 -13.36
N TYR A 304 -4.55 -7.61 -13.98
CA TYR A 304 -3.13 -7.64 -14.33
C TYR A 304 -2.16 -7.57 -13.14
N ALA A 305 -2.55 -7.98 -11.93
CA ALA A 305 -1.58 -8.20 -10.86
C ALA A 305 -0.82 -9.51 -11.11
N CYS A 306 0.48 -9.42 -11.34
CA CYS A 306 1.29 -10.55 -11.78
C CYS A 306 2.25 -11.08 -10.71
N ASN A 307 2.50 -10.29 -9.65
CA ASN A 307 3.43 -10.64 -8.58
C ASN A 307 2.88 -10.20 -7.21
N ALA A 308 3.48 -10.69 -6.12
CA ALA A 308 2.99 -10.41 -4.76
C ALA A 308 3.01 -8.92 -4.39
N VAL A 309 3.98 -8.15 -4.90
CA VAL A 309 4.09 -6.70 -4.66
C VAL A 309 2.96 -5.93 -5.35
N ASP A 310 2.58 -6.32 -6.58
CA ASP A 310 1.43 -5.73 -7.27
C ASP A 310 0.16 -5.84 -6.43
N MET A 311 -0.01 -6.98 -5.76
CA MET A 311 -1.18 -7.25 -4.92
C MET A 311 -1.13 -6.49 -3.60
N ILE A 312 -0.12 -6.75 -2.77
CA ILE A 312 -0.06 -6.23 -1.39
C ILE A 312 0.06 -4.70 -1.35
N ALA A 313 0.76 -4.11 -2.31
CA ALA A 313 1.01 -2.67 -2.35
C ALA A 313 0.00 -1.93 -3.25
N ARG A 314 -0.25 -2.41 -4.47
CA ARG A 314 -0.97 -1.58 -5.47
C ARG A 314 -2.46 -1.89 -5.56
N ARG A 315 -2.88 -3.13 -5.26
CA ARG A 315 -4.31 -3.53 -5.21
C ARG A 315 -4.89 -3.33 -3.82
N LEU A 316 -4.27 -3.95 -2.81
CA LEU A 316 -4.74 -3.87 -1.42
C LEU A 316 -4.23 -2.62 -0.69
N ARG A 317 -3.04 -2.09 -1.02
CA ARG A 317 -2.38 -0.98 -0.29
C ARG A 317 -2.04 -1.27 1.17
N LEU A 318 -2.12 -2.52 1.60
CA LEU A 318 -1.83 -2.91 2.97
C LEU A 318 -0.40 -2.54 3.37
N SER A 319 0.57 -2.68 2.45
CA SER A 319 1.97 -2.32 2.71
C SER A 319 2.19 -0.84 3.03
N PHE A 320 1.35 0.04 2.48
CA PHE A 320 1.41 1.49 2.70
C PHE A 320 0.67 1.94 3.95
N LEU A 321 -0.21 1.10 4.51
CA LEU A 321 -0.97 1.42 5.72
C LEU A 321 -0.30 0.85 6.96
N ASN A 322 0.15 -0.40 6.88
CA ASN A 322 0.80 -1.09 7.99
C ASN A 322 1.69 -2.21 7.45
N VAL A 323 3.00 -2.02 7.58
CA VAL A 323 4.01 -2.92 7.04
C VAL A 323 4.04 -4.28 7.76
N GLN A 324 3.66 -4.31 9.04
CA GLN A 324 3.57 -5.55 9.82
C GLN A 324 2.34 -6.36 9.42
N ALA A 325 1.17 -5.73 9.33
CA ALA A 325 -0.04 -6.40 8.86
C ALA A 325 0.13 -6.92 7.42
N ALA A 326 0.85 -6.17 6.57
CA ALA A 326 1.22 -6.63 5.24
C ALA A 326 2.09 -7.90 5.27
N GLN A 327 3.10 -7.94 6.14
CA GLN A 327 3.97 -9.09 6.35
C GLN A 327 3.18 -10.33 6.79
N GLU A 328 2.23 -10.16 7.71
CA GLU A 328 1.37 -11.23 8.25
C GLU A 328 0.38 -11.75 7.19
N ALA A 329 -0.12 -10.86 6.33
CA ALA A 329 -1.00 -11.21 5.21
C ALA A 329 -0.30 -11.93 4.05
N LEU A 330 1.03 -11.79 3.89
CA LEU A 330 1.76 -12.30 2.72
C LEU A 330 1.54 -13.79 2.40
N PRO A 331 1.55 -14.72 3.39
CA PRO A 331 1.34 -16.14 3.10
C PRO A 331 -0.01 -16.39 2.42
N VAL A 332 -1.10 -15.84 3.00
CA VAL A 332 -2.46 -16.00 2.48
C VAL A 332 -2.62 -15.36 1.10
N VAL A 333 -2.05 -14.17 0.91
CA VAL A 333 -2.05 -13.49 -0.40
C VAL A 333 -1.36 -14.35 -1.45
N CYS A 334 -0.18 -14.88 -1.14
CA CYS A 334 0.59 -15.69 -2.08
C CYS A 334 -0.04 -17.06 -2.32
N ASP A 335 -0.79 -17.62 -1.37
CA ASP A 335 -1.57 -18.85 -1.57
C ASP A 335 -2.65 -18.64 -2.63
N ILE A 336 -3.46 -17.59 -2.50
CA ILE A 336 -4.55 -17.30 -3.44
C ILE A 336 -3.99 -16.91 -4.81
N MET A 337 -2.91 -16.12 -4.85
CA MET A 337 -2.25 -15.80 -6.12
C MET A 337 -1.62 -17.03 -6.79
N ALA A 338 -1.04 -17.95 -6.01
CA ALA A 338 -0.47 -19.18 -6.55
C ALA A 338 -1.54 -20.08 -7.17
N GLU A 339 -2.75 -20.11 -6.60
CA GLU A 339 -3.89 -20.81 -7.19
C GLU A 339 -4.30 -20.19 -8.54
N GLU A 340 -4.53 -18.87 -8.57
CA GLU A 340 -5.02 -18.16 -9.76
C GLU A 340 -3.97 -18.14 -10.90
N LEU A 341 -2.69 -17.96 -10.57
CA LEU A 341 -1.59 -17.88 -11.54
C LEU A 341 -0.86 -19.22 -11.75
N LYS A 342 -1.29 -20.27 -11.06
CA LYS A 342 -0.70 -21.62 -11.12
C LYS A 342 0.80 -21.63 -10.79
N TRP A 343 1.20 -20.91 -9.74
CA TRP A 343 2.60 -20.89 -9.31
C TRP A 343 3.03 -22.24 -8.73
N SER A 344 4.29 -22.61 -8.98
CA SER A 344 4.94 -23.70 -8.25
C SER A 344 5.21 -23.28 -6.81
N LYS A 345 5.52 -24.25 -5.94
CA LYS A 345 5.95 -23.96 -4.56
C LYS A 345 7.18 -23.03 -4.52
N ASP A 346 8.12 -23.25 -5.44
CA ASP A 346 9.34 -22.45 -5.55
C ASP A 346 9.05 -21.02 -5.99
N GLU A 347 8.18 -20.82 -6.98
CA GLU A 347 7.79 -19.47 -7.42
C GLU A 347 7.01 -18.76 -6.31
N LYS A 348 6.09 -19.44 -5.62
CA LYS A 348 5.40 -18.88 -4.44
C LYS A 348 6.41 -18.39 -3.40
N GLN A 349 7.41 -19.20 -3.06
CA GLN A 349 8.41 -18.82 -2.06
C GLN A 349 9.27 -17.64 -2.52
N LYS A 350 9.64 -17.61 -3.80
CA LYS A 350 10.36 -16.48 -4.41
C LYS A 350 9.55 -15.19 -4.36
N GLN A 351 8.24 -15.25 -4.63
CA GLN A 351 7.33 -14.11 -4.53
C GLN A 351 7.20 -13.59 -3.09
N ILE A 352 7.10 -14.50 -2.11
CA ILE A 352 7.13 -14.13 -0.69
C ILE A 352 8.44 -13.42 -0.33
N ASN A 353 9.59 -13.96 -0.75
CA ASN A 353 10.88 -13.37 -0.43
C ASN A 353 11.05 -11.97 -1.06
N LYS A 354 10.65 -11.82 -2.33
CA LYS A 354 10.66 -10.52 -3.01
C LYS A 354 9.75 -9.51 -2.33
N ALA A 355 8.56 -9.93 -1.90
CA ALA A 355 7.66 -9.05 -1.18
C ALA A 355 8.21 -8.65 0.20
N ARG A 356 8.86 -9.57 0.91
CA ARG A 356 9.54 -9.27 2.19
C ARG A 356 10.66 -8.25 2.03
N GLU A 357 11.47 -8.37 0.98
CA GLU A 357 12.52 -7.40 0.66
C GLU A 357 11.92 -6.01 0.38
N PHE A 358 10.85 -5.95 -0.41
CA PHE A 358 10.09 -4.72 -0.64
C PHE A 358 9.55 -4.10 0.66
N LEU A 359 8.94 -4.90 1.55
CA LEU A 359 8.45 -4.43 2.84
C LEU A 359 9.60 -3.93 3.75
N ALA A 360 10.73 -4.64 3.74
CA ALA A 360 11.92 -4.30 4.52
C ALA A 360 12.52 -2.96 4.10
N LEU A 361 12.74 -2.78 2.80
CA LEU A 361 13.50 -1.66 2.24
C LEU A 361 12.60 -0.47 1.90
N GLU A 362 11.58 -0.68 1.08
CA GLU A 362 10.79 0.42 0.50
C GLU A 362 9.67 0.88 1.42
N MET A 363 9.15 0.00 2.30
CA MET A 363 8.06 0.30 3.25
C MET A 363 8.53 0.53 4.69
N GLY A 364 9.85 0.70 4.89
CA GLY A 364 10.43 1.18 6.15
C GLY A 364 10.47 0.18 7.31
N GLN A 365 10.22 -1.12 7.07
CA GLN A 365 10.25 -2.13 8.14
C GLN A 365 11.66 -2.36 8.71
N ALA A 366 12.70 -2.35 7.89
CA ALA A 366 14.08 -2.54 8.37
C ALA A 366 14.53 -1.35 9.23
N VAL A 367 14.20 -0.13 8.79
CA VAL A 367 14.48 1.11 9.54
C VAL A 367 13.81 1.08 10.90
N LYS A 368 12.55 0.59 10.98
CA LYS A 368 11.84 0.39 12.25
C LYS A 368 12.55 -0.61 13.18
N ARG A 369 13.12 -1.68 12.65
CA ARG A 369 13.87 -2.68 13.46
C ARG A 369 15.16 -2.09 14.03
N ILE A 370 15.95 -1.41 13.20
CA ILE A 370 17.20 -0.77 13.65
C ILE A 370 16.91 0.26 14.73
N ALA A 371 15.86 1.08 14.57
CA ALA A 371 15.45 2.02 15.61
C ALA A 371 15.05 1.30 16.91
N LYS A 372 14.27 0.21 16.82
CA LYS A 372 13.88 -0.59 17.99
C LYS A 372 15.09 -1.18 18.72
N ASP A 373 16.09 -1.67 17.99
CA ASP A 373 17.31 -2.24 18.57
C ASP A 373 18.23 -1.18 19.21
N GLN A 374 18.11 0.09 18.80
CA GLN A 374 18.81 1.23 19.40
C GLN A 374 18.10 1.80 20.63
N VAL A 375 16.80 1.58 20.76
CA VAL A 375 16.07 1.87 21.99
C VAL A 375 16.49 0.82 23.02
N ASN A 376 17.44 1.19 23.88
CA ASN A 376 17.73 0.43 25.09
C ASN A 376 16.47 0.40 25.95
N VAL A 377 15.65 -0.63 25.76
CA VAL A 377 14.67 -1.01 26.78
C VAL A 377 15.52 -1.56 27.93
N ASN A 378 15.70 -0.76 28.98
CA ASN A 378 16.28 -1.22 30.23
C ASN A 378 15.26 -2.16 30.89
N LEU A 379 15.13 -3.36 30.34
CA LEU A 379 14.39 -4.43 30.98
C LEU A 379 15.23 -4.88 32.16
N SER A 380 14.59 -5.05 33.31
CA SER A 380 15.21 -5.79 34.41
C SER A 380 15.56 -7.20 33.92
N SER A 381 16.52 -7.85 34.59
CA SER A 381 16.92 -9.22 34.24
C SER A 381 15.74 -10.20 34.18
N GLU A 382 14.69 -9.94 34.96
CA GLU A 382 13.45 -10.71 35.00
C GLU A 382 12.56 -10.43 33.78
N GLU A 383 12.40 -9.17 33.37
CA GLU A 383 11.62 -8.79 32.18
C GLU A 383 12.29 -9.23 30.88
N GLN A 384 13.64 -9.20 30.82
CA GLN A 384 14.40 -9.69 29.68
C GLN A 384 14.20 -11.20 29.49
N GLN A 385 14.12 -11.95 30.59
CA GLN A 385 13.92 -13.39 30.58
C GLN A 385 12.50 -13.76 30.12
N ILE A 386 11.51 -12.92 30.46
CA ILE A 386 10.12 -13.06 30.03
C ILE A 386 9.97 -12.75 28.52
N ASP A 387 10.61 -11.68 28.02
CA ASP A 387 10.58 -11.35 26.57
C ASP A 387 11.25 -12.46 25.73
N ASP A 388 12.39 -12.98 26.18
CA ASP A 388 13.10 -14.08 25.52
C ASP A 388 12.26 -15.38 25.49
N GLU A 389 11.51 -15.68 26.56
CA GLU A 389 10.58 -16.82 26.59
C GLU A 389 9.35 -16.58 25.71
N ALA A 390 8.78 -15.37 25.72
CA ALA A 390 7.64 -15.02 24.88
C ALA A 390 7.97 -15.10 23.38
N GLN A 391 9.16 -14.65 22.98
CA GLN A 391 9.64 -14.75 21.59
C GLN A 391 9.88 -16.22 21.17
N LYS A 392 10.40 -17.06 22.06
CA LYS A 392 10.52 -18.51 21.83
C LYS A 392 9.15 -19.17 21.69
N ILE A 393 8.16 -18.80 22.50
CA ILE A 393 6.81 -19.35 22.41
C ILE A 393 6.11 -18.93 21.11
N CYS A 394 6.24 -17.66 20.71
CA CYS A 394 5.70 -17.17 19.44
C CYS A 394 6.34 -17.83 18.21
N SER A 395 7.64 -18.12 18.24
CA SER A 395 8.33 -18.84 17.15
C SER A 395 7.95 -20.33 17.08
N VAL A 396 7.63 -20.95 18.23
CA VAL A 396 7.12 -22.33 18.28
C VAL A 396 5.65 -22.40 17.85
N ALA A 397 4.80 -21.45 18.27
CA ALA A 397 3.40 -21.39 17.88
C ALA A 397 3.20 -21.13 16.37
N SER A 398 4.14 -20.43 15.74
CA SER A 398 4.14 -20.20 14.28
C SER A 398 4.68 -21.39 13.47
N SER A 399 5.42 -22.32 14.08
CA SER A 399 5.92 -23.55 13.44
C SER A 399 5.02 -24.77 13.67
N VAL A 400 4.25 -24.78 14.76
CA VAL A 400 3.23 -25.79 15.04
C VAL A 400 1.88 -25.19 14.69
N GLY A 401 1.42 -25.39 13.45
CA GLY A 401 0.08 -24.96 13.02
C GLY A 401 -0.99 -25.58 13.91
N THR A 402 -1.45 -24.87 14.93
CA THR A 402 -2.48 -25.35 15.85
C THR A 402 -3.85 -25.06 15.27
N GLY A 403 -4.34 -26.02 14.48
CA GLY A 403 -5.77 -26.18 14.28
C GLY A 403 -6.47 -26.34 15.63
N ALA A 404 -7.50 -25.54 15.87
CA ALA A 404 -8.36 -25.69 17.02
C ALA A 404 -9.07 -27.05 16.97
N CYS A 405 -8.56 -28.04 17.70
CA CYS A 405 -9.30 -29.25 18.01
C CYS A 405 -10.33 -28.93 19.10
N PHE A 406 -11.59 -28.74 18.69
CA PHE A 406 -12.72 -28.76 19.62
C PHE A 406 -12.97 -30.21 20.07
N PRO A 407 -13.01 -30.54 21.38
CA PRO A 407 -13.47 -31.85 21.81
C PRO A 407 -14.99 -31.96 21.64
N GLU A 408 -15.46 -33.06 21.06
CA GLU A 408 -16.86 -33.49 21.10
C GLU A 408 -17.35 -33.59 22.55
N GLU A 409 -18.61 -33.23 22.77
CA GLU A 409 -19.25 -33.25 24.09
C GLU A 409 -19.16 -34.64 24.74
N GLY A 410 -18.56 -34.72 25.94
CA GLY A 410 -18.79 -35.85 26.86
C GLY A 410 -17.60 -36.76 27.21
N LYS A 411 -16.34 -36.39 26.98
CA LYS A 411 -15.19 -37.16 27.51
C LYS A 411 -14.17 -36.29 28.26
N PRO A 412 -13.65 -36.73 29.44
CA PRO A 412 -12.65 -35.97 30.19
C PRO A 412 -11.29 -36.04 29.50
N CYS A 413 -10.68 -34.88 29.24
CA CYS A 413 -9.34 -34.77 28.66
C CYS A 413 -8.30 -34.80 29.79
N HIS A 414 -7.50 -35.88 29.85
CA HIS A 414 -6.40 -36.01 30.80
C HIS A 414 -5.15 -35.29 30.29
N TYR A 415 -4.96 -34.03 30.67
CA TYR A 415 -3.64 -33.38 30.62
C TYR A 415 -3.35 -32.72 31.98
N ARG A 416 -2.99 -33.53 32.97
CA ARG A 416 -2.30 -33.04 34.17
C ARG A 416 -0.82 -32.91 33.84
N ARG A 417 -0.38 -31.69 33.54
CA ARG A 417 0.95 -31.09 33.77
C ARG A 417 1.24 -30.05 32.70
N LEU A 418 0.76 -28.83 32.90
CA LEU A 418 1.51 -27.64 32.55
C LEU A 418 1.57 -26.78 33.82
N HIS A 419 2.81 -26.49 34.20
CA HIS A 419 3.28 -25.73 35.36
C HIS A 419 2.86 -24.22 35.21
N PRO A 420 3.15 -23.29 36.15
CA PRO A 420 2.50 -21.98 36.31
C PRO A 420 2.85 -20.91 35.24
N LEU A 421 3.14 -21.32 34.01
CA LEU A 421 3.42 -20.43 32.86
C LEU A 421 2.16 -20.06 32.05
N ALA A 422 0.98 -20.56 32.45
CA ALA A 422 -0.28 -20.25 31.76
C ALA A 422 -0.78 -18.82 32.05
N ASP A 423 -0.46 -18.27 33.23
CA ASP A 423 -0.89 -16.92 33.63
C ASP A 423 -0.12 -15.83 32.86
N VAL A 424 1.17 -16.05 32.57
CA VAL A 424 2.02 -15.10 31.83
C VAL A 424 1.55 -14.92 30.37
N CYS A 425 1.08 -16.00 29.72
CA CYS A 425 0.54 -15.91 28.35
C CYS A 425 -0.77 -15.11 28.27
N LEU A 426 -1.61 -15.16 29.31
CA LEU A 426 -2.86 -14.42 29.36
C LEU A 426 -2.62 -12.93 29.57
N ASP A 427 -1.73 -12.56 30.49
CA ASP A 427 -1.39 -11.15 30.74
C ASP A 427 -0.67 -10.49 29.56
N HIS A 428 0.19 -11.24 28.86
CA HIS A 428 0.87 -10.74 27.66
C HIS A 428 -0.09 -10.59 26.46
N MET A 429 -1.14 -11.42 26.35
CA MET A 429 -2.21 -11.23 25.37
C MET A 429 -3.12 -10.04 25.71
N PHE A 430 -3.34 -9.74 26.99
CA PHE A 430 -4.14 -8.60 27.44
C PHE A 430 -3.49 -7.25 27.14
N LEU A 431 -2.17 -7.13 27.32
CA LEU A 431 -1.43 -5.89 27.10
C LEU A 431 -1.20 -5.56 25.61
N HIS A 432 -1.19 -6.56 24.73
CA HIS A 432 -0.87 -6.35 23.31
C HIS A 432 -2.02 -6.53 22.31
N ASN A 433 -3.05 -7.32 22.60
CA ASN A 433 -4.03 -7.73 21.58
C ASN A 433 -5.51 -7.44 21.88
N GLY A 434 -5.83 -6.70 22.95
CA GLY A 434 -7.09 -5.94 23.09
C GLY A 434 -8.44 -6.68 23.05
N LEU A 435 -8.54 -8.00 22.82
CA LEU A 435 -9.81 -8.74 22.78
C LEU A 435 -9.60 -10.23 23.12
N VAL A 436 -10.07 -10.65 24.31
CA VAL A 436 -10.45 -12.05 24.55
C VAL A 436 -11.92 -12.10 24.93
N ASN A 437 -12.66 -12.94 24.22
CA ASN A 437 -14.10 -13.16 24.37
C ASN A 437 -14.42 -13.70 25.78
N VAL A 438 -15.08 -12.87 26.61
CA VAL A 438 -15.34 -13.10 28.04
C VAL A 438 -16.25 -14.31 28.32
N ALA A 439 -16.90 -14.89 27.30
CA ALA A 439 -17.78 -16.03 27.46
C ALA A 439 -17.06 -17.37 27.77
N GLY A 440 -15.75 -17.50 27.47
CA GLY A 440 -15.00 -18.74 27.67
C GLY A 440 -14.35 -18.91 29.05
N VAL A 441 -14.03 -17.81 29.72
CA VAL A 441 -13.22 -17.81 30.96
C VAL A 441 -14.04 -18.28 32.18
N ILE A 442 -15.37 -18.18 32.13
CA ILE A 442 -16.26 -18.55 33.25
C ILE A 442 -16.39 -20.08 33.41
N LYS A 443 -16.00 -20.90 32.41
CA LYS A 443 -16.11 -22.37 32.48
C LYS A 443 -14.91 -23.10 33.10
N CYS A 444 -13.80 -22.42 33.40
CA CYS A 444 -12.57 -23.06 33.89
C CYS A 444 -12.23 -22.83 35.37
N GLY A 445 -13.09 -22.19 36.17
CA GLY A 445 -12.97 -22.19 37.63
C GLY A 445 -11.66 -21.58 38.18
N ILE A 446 -11.18 -20.49 37.58
CA ILE A 446 -10.02 -19.74 38.07
C ILE A 446 -10.50 -18.77 39.17
N ASP A 447 -10.00 -18.95 40.39
CA ASP A 447 -10.33 -18.15 41.58
C ASP A 447 -9.55 -16.82 41.56
N PHE A 448 -10.21 -15.72 41.19
CA PHE A 448 -9.64 -14.36 41.23
C PHE A 448 -9.68 -13.81 42.67
N ARG A 449 -8.66 -14.13 43.48
CA ARG A 449 -8.37 -13.40 44.72
C ARG A 449 -7.08 -12.62 44.59
N LEU A 450 -7.21 -11.39 44.10
CA LEU A 450 -6.41 -10.20 44.48
C LEU A 450 -6.60 -9.18 43.35
N TRP A 451 -7.52 -8.24 43.53
CA TRP A 451 -7.41 -6.84 43.11
C TRP A 451 -8.59 -6.08 43.75
N LYS A 452 -8.33 -5.54 44.95
CA LYS A 452 -9.13 -4.49 45.55
C LYS A 452 -8.57 -3.17 45.00
N PHE A 453 -9.27 -2.49 44.11
CA PHE A 453 -9.50 -1.03 44.12
C PHE A 453 -10.50 -0.71 43.00
N GLY A 454 -11.49 0.10 43.34
CA GLY A 454 -12.83 0.00 42.77
C GLY A 454 -13.08 0.87 41.55
N PHE A 455 -13.99 0.41 40.70
CA PHE A 455 -14.93 1.24 39.98
C PHE A 455 -16.28 0.50 39.89
N GLN A 456 -17.31 1.19 40.36
CA GLN A 456 -18.66 0.71 40.57
C GLN A 456 -19.43 0.82 39.24
N ILE A 457 -19.85 -0.30 38.66
CA ILE A 457 -20.70 -0.33 37.46
C ILE A 457 -22.15 -0.11 37.92
N PHE A 458 -22.76 1.00 37.48
CA PHE A 458 -24.21 1.14 37.50
C PHE A 458 -24.78 0.47 36.24
N VAL A 459 -25.65 -0.51 36.47
CA VAL A 459 -26.48 -1.18 35.46
C VAL A 459 -27.82 -0.44 35.40
N GLY A 460 -28.21 -0.02 34.20
CA GLY A 460 -29.53 0.50 33.84
C GLY A 460 -29.76 0.25 32.36
#